data_AF-A0A7X0X9E2-F1
#
_entry.id   AF-A0A7X0X9E2-F1
#
_cell.length_a   1.000
_cell.length_b   1.000
_cell.length_c   1.000
_cell.angle_alpha   90.00
_cell.angle_beta   90.00
_cell.angle_gamma   90.00
#
_symmetry.space_group_name_H-M   'P 1'
#
loop_
_entity.id
_entity.type
_entity.pdbx_description
1 polymer ?
#
loop_
_entity_poly.entity_id
_entity_poly.type
_entity_poly.pdbx_seq_one_letter_code
_entity_poly.pdbx_strand_id
1 'polypeptide(L)'
;MTTRKEKNQNQEIGNLLKSYRMKLTDIPRSRQNFINDRSEKYFGYEEWISEKTLMNYETGKNIPSLQSLKKLSIALEVDLLEFLSEIMSLL
;
A
#
# COMPACT_ATOMS: atom_id res chain seq x y z
N MET A 1 7.09 23.63 23.43
CA MET A 1 6.56 22.26 23.53
C MET A 1 6.16 21.80 22.15
N THR A 2 6.90 20.87 21.55
CA THR A 2 6.41 20.13 20.38
C THR A 2 5.34 19.16 20.89
N THR A 3 4.09 19.36 20.48
CA THR A 3 3.01 18.41 20.74
C THR A 3 3.43 17.06 20.17
N ARG A 4 3.48 16.04 21.02
CA ARG A 4 3.71 14.64 20.60
C ARG A 4 2.55 14.32 19.67
N LYS A 5 2.82 14.20 18.37
CA LYS A 5 1.81 13.87 17.35
C LYS A 5 1.08 12.62 17.84
N GLU A 6 -0.26 12.67 17.94
CA GLU A 6 -1.06 11.50 18.32
C GLU A 6 -0.61 10.28 17.52
N LYS A 7 -0.43 9.16 18.22
CA LYS A 7 0.01 7.91 17.61
C LYS A 7 -1.02 7.56 16.54
N ASN A 8 -0.61 7.45 15.28
CA ASN A 8 -1.52 7.07 14.21
C ASN A 8 -2.10 5.69 14.53
N GLN A 9 -3.40 5.62 14.80
CA GLN A 9 -4.09 4.37 15.14
C GLN A 9 -3.95 3.30 14.04
N ASN A 10 -3.78 3.71 12.78
CA ASN A 10 -3.66 2.82 11.63
C ASN A 10 -2.19 2.57 11.23
N GLN A 11 -1.23 2.88 12.09
CA GLN A 11 0.20 2.74 11.77
C GLN A 11 0.56 1.30 11.40
N GLU A 12 -0.03 0.31 12.08
CA GLU A 12 0.20 -1.11 11.80
C GLU A 12 -0.29 -1.51 10.42
N ILE A 13 -1.46 -1.02 9.99
CA ILE A 13 -1.99 -1.25 8.64
C ILE A 13 -1.04 -0.65 7.59
N GLY A 14 -0.54 0.56 7.83
CA GLY A 14 0.44 1.19 6.95
C GLY A 14 1.76 0.41 6.87
N ASN A 15 2.24 -0.08 8.00
CA ASN A 15 3.43 -0.93 8.07
C ASN A 15 3.22 -2.25 7.31
N LEU A 16 2.04 -2.86 7.42
CA LEU A 16 1.67 -4.09 6.70
C LEU A 16 1.74 -3.87 5.19
N LEU A 17 1.06 -2.84 4.67
CA LEU A 17 1.09 -2.44 3.26
C LEU A 17 2.52 -2.23 2.75
N LYS A 18 3.32 -1.48 3.51
CA LYS A 18 4.72 -1.25 3.17
C LYS A 18 5.52 -2.55 3.17
N SER A 19 5.27 -3.44 4.12
CA SER A 19 5.97 -4.72 4.22
C SER A 19 5.76 -5.59 2.99
N TYR A 20 4.53 -5.65 2.46
CA TYR A 20 4.21 -6.35 1.22
C TYR A 20 5.02 -5.80 0.05
N ARG A 21 5.05 -4.47 -0.13
CA ARG A 21 5.84 -3.88 -1.20
C ARG A 21 7.34 -4.16 -1.04
N MET A 22 7.84 -4.15 0.19
CA MET A 22 9.26 -4.41 0.46
C MET A 22 9.66 -5.88 0.31
N LYS A 23 8.70 -6.83 0.31
CA LYS A 23 8.92 -8.24 0.00
C LYS A 23 9.16 -8.48 -1.50
N LEU A 24 8.72 -7.56 -2.35
CA LEU A 24 9.02 -7.58 -3.78
C LEU A 24 10.47 -7.16 -3.98
N THR A 25 11.34 -8.15 -4.23
CA THR A 25 12.80 -7.96 -4.29
C THR A 25 13.32 -7.71 -5.71
N ASP A 26 12.48 -7.95 -6.71
CA ASP A 26 12.73 -7.74 -8.13
C ASP A 26 12.53 -6.29 -8.60
N ILE A 27 11.98 -5.43 -7.74
CA ILE A 27 11.60 -4.05 -8.08
C ILE A 27 12.36 -3.05 -7.20
N PRO A 28 12.75 -1.88 -7.74
CA PRO A 28 13.35 -0.83 -6.94
C PRO A 28 12.46 -0.38 -5.77
N ARG A 29 13.09 -0.06 -4.63
CA ARG A 29 12.41 0.24 -3.36
C ARG A 29 11.63 1.57 -3.33
N SER A 30 11.72 2.43 -4.34
CA SER A 30 10.97 3.69 -4.35
C SER A 30 9.50 3.44 -4.68
N ARG A 31 8.61 4.31 -4.20
CA ARG A 31 7.17 4.18 -4.49
C ARG A 31 6.88 4.46 -5.95
N GLN A 32 7.49 5.48 -6.54
CA GLN A 32 7.30 5.79 -7.95
C GLN A 32 7.76 4.65 -8.87
N ASN A 33 8.91 4.01 -8.60
CA ASN A 33 9.38 2.90 -9.43
C ASN A 33 8.46 1.68 -9.30
N PHE A 34 7.96 1.40 -8.09
CA PHE A 34 6.93 0.37 -7.90
C PHE A 34 5.67 0.70 -8.70
N ILE A 35 5.17 1.93 -8.65
CA ILE A 35 3.97 2.34 -9.39
C ILE A 35 4.18 2.15 -10.90
N ASN A 36 5.33 2.56 -11.43
CA ASN A 36 5.66 2.44 -12.85
C ASN A 36 5.77 0.96 -13.28
N ASP A 37 6.50 0.13 -12.53
CA ASP A 37 6.63 -1.31 -12.80
C ASP A 37 5.26 -2.01 -12.84
N ARG A 38 4.41 -1.72 -11.84
CA ARG A 38 3.07 -2.32 -11.76
C ARG A 38 2.14 -1.78 -12.83
N SER A 39 2.27 -0.51 -13.19
CA SER A 39 1.49 0.11 -14.27
C SER A 39 1.73 -0.62 -15.60
N GLU A 40 2.98 -0.89 -15.93
CA GLU A 40 3.36 -1.66 -17.12
C GLU A 40 2.85 -3.11 -17.06
N LYS A 41 3.07 -3.82 -15.94
CA LYS A 41 2.72 -5.25 -15.84
C LYS A 41 1.22 -5.54 -15.75
N TYR A 42 0.46 -4.69 -15.05
CA TYR A 42 -0.90 -5.03 -14.62
C TYR A 42 -1.97 -4.00 -14.98
N PHE A 43 -1.59 -2.76 -15.31
CA PHE A 43 -2.55 -1.67 -15.55
C PHE A 43 -2.40 -1.00 -16.91
N GLY A 44 -1.76 -1.68 -17.89
CA GLY A 44 -1.73 -1.21 -19.28
C GLY A 44 -1.08 0.16 -19.47
N TYR A 45 -0.05 0.46 -18.68
CA TYR A 45 0.62 1.77 -18.66
C TYR A 45 -0.26 2.95 -18.18
N GLU A 46 -1.41 2.68 -17.54
CA GLU A 46 -2.25 3.70 -16.94
C GLU A 46 -1.83 4.05 -15.50
N GLU A 47 -2.13 5.28 -15.08
CA GLU A 47 -1.99 5.68 -13.68
C GLU A 47 -3.06 5.00 -12.83
N TRP A 48 -2.67 3.99 -12.06
CA TRP A 48 -3.57 3.22 -11.21
C TRP A 48 -3.64 3.73 -9.76
N ILE A 49 -2.59 4.44 -9.32
CA ILE A 49 -2.47 5.12 -8.03
C ILE A 49 -1.39 6.21 -8.11
N SER A 50 -1.56 7.31 -7.38
CA SER A 50 -0.51 8.32 -7.23
C SER A 50 0.46 8.00 -6.09
N GLU A 51 1.72 8.44 -6.20
CA GLU A 51 2.75 8.22 -5.16
C GLU A 51 2.32 8.77 -3.79
N LYS A 52 1.66 9.93 -3.77
CA LYS A 52 1.12 10.54 -2.54
C LYS A 52 0.06 9.65 -1.89
N THR A 53 -0.79 9.01 -2.69
CA THR A 53 -1.85 8.12 -2.18
C THR A 53 -1.23 6.86 -1.58
N LEU A 54 -0.27 6.24 -2.27
CA LEU A 54 0.47 5.09 -1.76
C LEU A 54 1.22 5.43 -0.47
N MET A 55 1.87 6.59 -0.40
CA MET A 55 2.52 7.08 0.82
C MET A 55 1.53 7.26 1.97
N ASN A 56 0.34 7.82 1.72
CA ASN A 56 -0.68 7.98 2.75
C ASN A 56 -1.18 6.62 3.28
N TYR A 57 -1.31 5.62 2.40
CA TYR A 57 -1.66 4.26 2.80
C TYR A 57 -0.55 3.62 3.64
N GLU A 58 0.70 3.67 3.19
CA GLU A 58 1.85 3.09 3.92
C GLU A 58 2.21 3.79 5.23
N THR A 59 1.71 5.02 5.43
CA THR A 59 1.87 5.74 6.70
C THR A 59 0.65 5.58 7.61
N GLY A 60 -0.38 4.83 7.17
CA GLY A 60 -1.65 4.69 7.86
C GLY A 60 -2.47 5.97 7.89
N LYS A 61 -2.09 7.03 7.17
CA LYS A 61 -2.81 8.31 7.18
C LYS A 61 -4.22 8.14 6.63
N ASN A 62 -4.34 7.31 5.58
CA ASN A 62 -5.62 6.92 4.99
C ASN A 62 -5.70 5.39 4.96
N ILE A 63 -6.88 4.83 5.20
CA ILE A 63 -7.15 3.41 4.94
C ILE A 63 -7.62 3.27 3.49
N PRO A 64 -7.08 2.32 2.69
CA PRO A 64 -7.56 2.11 1.33
C PRO A 64 -9.01 1.60 1.32
N SER A 65 -9.82 2.06 0.35
CA SER A 65 -11.15 1.49 0.12
C SER A 65 -11.06 0.06 -0.42
N LEU A 66 -12.15 -0.70 -0.42
CA LEU A 66 -12.17 -2.05 -1.00
C LEU A 66 -11.72 -2.08 -2.47
N GLN A 67 -12.09 -1.07 -3.26
CA GLN A 67 -11.63 -0.94 -4.65
C GLN A 67 -10.11 -0.71 -4.73
N SER A 68 -9.57 0.15 -3.87
CA SER A 68 -8.12 0.37 -3.78
C SER A 68 -7.39 -0.89 -3.31
N LEU A 69 -7.94 -1.63 -2.35
CA LEU A 69 -7.38 -2.90 -1.87
C LEU A 69 -7.34 -3.95 -2.97
N LYS A 70 -8.39 -4.03 -3.81
CA LYS A 70 -8.36 -4.89 -4.99
C LYS A 70 -7.20 -4.54 -5.94
N LYS A 71 -7.02 -3.26 -6.28
CA LYS A 71 -5.88 -2.83 -7.10
C LYS A 71 -4.53 -3.12 -6.43
N LEU A 72 -4.42 -2.87 -5.12
CA LEU A 72 -3.22 -3.14 -4.34
C LEU A 72 -2.91 -4.63 -4.27
N SER A 73 -3.90 -5.52 -4.14
CA SER A 73 -3.67 -6.97 -4.12
C SER A 73 -3.02 -7.47 -5.41
N ILE A 74 -3.50 -6.96 -6.56
CA ILE A 74 -2.92 -7.24 -7.88
C ILE A 74 -1.49 -6.70 -7.94
N ALA A 75 -1.29 -5.44 -7.56
CA ALA A 75 0.02 -4.78 -7.62
C ALA A 75 1.06 -5.38 -6.65
N LEU A 76 0.61 -5.94 -5.53
CA LEU A 76 1.46 -6.57 -4.52
C LEU A 76 1.63 -8.08 -4.76
N GLU A 77 0.94 -8.64 -5.75
CA GLU A 77 0.95 -10.06 -6.10
C GLU A 77 0.52 -10.96 -4.92
N VAL A 78 -0.55 -10.56 -4.24
CA VAL A 78 -1.12 -11.28 -3.08
C VAL A 78 -2.57 -11.61 -3.31
N ASP A 79 -3.05 -12.69 -2.67
CA ASP A 79 -4.47 -12.99 -2.68
C ASP A 79 -5.28 -11.90 -1.96
N LEU A 80 -6.39 -11.48 -2.56
CA LEU A 80 -7.21 -10.39 -2.03
C LEU A 80 -7.87 -10.75 -0.69
N LEU A 81 -8.32 -12.00 -0.52
CA LEU A 81 -9.02 -12.43 0.69
C LEU A 81 -8.04 -12.56 1.85
N GLU A 82 -6.86 -13.14 1.62
CA GLU A 82 -5.77 -13.18 2.62
C GLU A 82 -5.37 -11.75 3.03
N PHE A 83 -5.15 -10.88 2.05
CA PHE A 83 -4.75 -9.50 2.32
C PHE A 83 -5.81 -8.71 3.10
N LEU A 84 -7.09 -8.89 2.77
CA LEU A 84 -8.20 -8.30 3.51
C LEU A 84 -8.29 -8.84 4.94
N SER A 85 -8.14 -10.16 5.12
CA SER A 85 -8.18 -10.79 6.44
C SER A 85 -7.10 -10.23 7.37
N GLU A 86 -5.87 -10.07 6.86
CA GLU A 86 -4.78 -9.48 7.63
C GLU A 86 -5.05 -8.03 8.03
N ILE A 87 -5.54 -7.20 7.10
CA ILE A 87 -5.90 -5.80 7.41
C ILE A 87 -7.02 -5.74 8.45
N MET A 88 -8.05 -6.58 8.32
CA MET A 88 -9.18 -6.62 9.25
C MET A 88 -8.77 -7.06 10.65
N SER A 89 -7.72 -7.87 10.79
CA SER A 89 -7.18 -8.26 12.10
C SER A 89 -6.45 -7.12 12.84
N LEU A 90 -6.15 -6.03 12.12
CA LEU A 90 -5.43 -4.85 12.65
C LEU A 90 -6.35 -3.62 12.83
N LEU A 91 -7.65 -3.75 12.52
CA LEU A 91 -8.68 -2.72 12.75
C LEU A 91 -9.35 -2.93 14.12
#